data_AF-A0A0F9QWC9-F1
#
_entry.id   AF-A0A0F9QWC9-F1
#
_cell.length_a   1.000
_cell.length_b   1.000
_cell.length_c   1.000
_cell.angle_alpha   90.00
_cell.angle_beta   90.00
_cell.angle_gamma   90.00
#
_symmetry.space_group_name_H-M   'P 1'
#
loop_
_entity.id
_entity.type
_entity.pdbx_description
1 polymer ?
#
loop_
_entity_poly.entity_id
_entity_poly.type
_entity_poly.pdbx_seq_one_letter_code
_entity_poly.pdbx_strand_id
1 'polypeptide(L)'
;MDDIFFATLWPPAKKYFEAIRKDVEEHYTVKQQDFYKLGKREFKRFMFKMYKPDKTPQSRINKKYRAMSKHGQNISILHIVVPDPTMQPHKKTRLKGTFYCLEMKRLKRKIRSVWAPKIKGYVYDIVMHINDNEKHNIRTLRLLKKYAKKIN
;
A
#
# COMPACT_ATOMS: atom_id res chain seq x y z
N MET A 1 -23.11 3.28 0.05
CA MET A 1 -22.21 4.30 0.64
C MET A 1 -20.82 4.04 0.11
N ASP A 2 -20.19 5.08 -0.44
CA ASP A 2 -18.85 4.97 -1.00
C ASP A 2 -17.79 5.07 0.09
N ASP A 3 -16.83 4.15 0.09
CA ASP A 3 -15.69 4.18 1.00
C ASP A 3 -14.40 4.54 0.26
N ILE A 4 -13.48 5.19 0.96
CA ILE A 4 -12.15 5.51 0.43
C ILE A 4 -11.13 4.55 1.04
N PHE A 5 -10.27 3.96 0.21
CA PHE A 5 -9.15 3.13 0.62
C PHE A 5 -7.83 3.72 0.12
N PHE A 6 -6.78 3.62 0.93
CA PHE A 6 -5.45 4.07 0.51
C PHE A 6 -4.61 2.93 -0.05
N ALA A 7 -3.95 3.20 -1.18
CA ALA A 7 -2.90 2.36 -1.72
C ALA A 7 -1.56 3.09 -1.70
N THR A 8 -0.60 2.57 -0.95
CA THR A 8 0.80 3.02 -0.99
C THR A 8 1.54 2.34 -2.13
N LEU A 9 2.02 3.11 -3.10
CA LEU A 9 2.96 2.66 -4.12
C LEU A 9 4.39 2.85 -3.62
N TRP A 10 5.20 1.80 -3.74
CA TRP A 10 6.55 1.76 -3.15
C TRP A 10 7.65 2.18 -4.13
N PRO A 11 8.83 2.59 -3.63
CA PRO A 11 9.91 3.12 -4.48
C PRO A 11 10.33 2.23 -5.67
N PRO A 12 10.35 0.88 -5.58
CA PRO A 12 10.66 0.03 -6.72
C PRO A 12 9.74 0.25 -7.93
N ALA A 13 8.49 0.63 -7.69
CA ALA A 13 7.50 0.90 -8.72
C ALA A 13 7.45 2.37 -9.15
N LYS A 14 8.35 3.25 -8.66
CA LYS A 14 8.30 4.71 -8.89
C LYS A 14 8.15 5.10 -10.36
N LYS A 15 8.92 4.46 -11.25
CA LYS A 15 8.85 4.72 -12.71
C LYS A 15 7.51 4.34 -13.35
N TYR A 16 6.65 3.63 -12.62
CA TYR A 16 5.36 3.14 -13.08
C TYR A 16 4.19 3.72 -12.27
N PHE A 17 4.38 4.70 -11.39
CA PHE A 17 3.30 5.20 -10.53
C PHE A 17 2.09 5.67 -11.34
N GLU A 18 2.28 6.49 -12.38
CA GLU A 18 1.17 6.94 -13.22
C GLU A 18 0.51 5.81 -13.99
N ALA A 19 1.29 4.87 -14.52
CA ALA A 19 0.73 3.72 -15.23
C ALA A 19 -0.06 2.81 -14.29
N ILE A 20 0.43 2.59 -13.06
CA ILE A 20 -0.30 1.85 -12.02
C ILE A 20 -1.57 2.60 -11.61
N ARG A 21 -1.56 3.93 -11.50
CA ARG A 21 -2.78 4.70 -11.24
C ARG A 21 -3.81 4.45 -12.33
N LYS A 22 -3.42 4.54 -13.61
CA LYS A 22 -4.31 4.28 -14.75
C LYS A 22 -4.90 2.87 -14.71
N ASP A 23 -4.09 1.85 -14.44
CA ASP A 23 -4.58 0.47 -14.27
C ASP A 23 -5.55 0.33 -13.07
N VAL A 24 -5.42 1.16 -12.03
CA VAL A 24 -6.40 1.21 -10.93
C VAL A 24 -7.69 1.90 -11.37
N GLU A 25 -7.58 2.97 -12.16
CA GLU A 25 -8.71 3.74 -12.72
C GLU A 25 -9.58 2.93 -13.69
N GLU A 26 -9.05 1.88 -14.31
CA GLU A 26 -9.84 0.90 -15.07
C GLU A 26 -10.83 0.10 -14.20
N HIS A 27 -10.70 0.17 -12.87
CA HIS A 27 -11.52 -0.60 -11.93
C HIS A 27 -12.28 0.23 -10.92
N TYR A 28 -11.67 1.31 -10.44
CA TYR A 28 -12.21 2.16 -9.39
C TYR A 28 -11.75 3.59 -9.58
N THR A 29 -12.56 4.55 -9.15
CA THR A 29 -12.19 5.96 -9.22
C THR A 29 -11.01 6.27 -8.29
N VAL A 30 -9.92 6.82 -8.82
CA VAL A 30 -8.84 7.39 -8.01
C VAL A 30 -9.12 8.87 -7.81
N LYS A 31 -9.59 9.24 -6.61
CA LYS A 31 -9.93 10.63 -6.27
C LYS A 31 -8.69 11.53 -6.20
N GLN A 32 -7.57 10.98 -5.76
CA GLN A 32 -6.35 11.74 -5.51
C GLN A 32 -5.13 10.82 -5.55
N GLN A 33 -4.02 11.37 -6.02
CA GLN A 33 -2.69 10.77 -5.90
C GLN A 33 -1.75 11.77 -5.23
N ASP A 34 -1.23 11.40 -4.06
CA ASP A 34 -0.28 12.23 -3.32
C ASP A 34 1.12 11.64 -3.38
N PHE A 35 2.13 12.50 -3.47
CA PHE A 35 3.53 12.08 -3.47
C PHE A 35 4.22 12.49 -2.17
N TYR A 36 5.06 11.60 -1.66
CA TYR A 36 5.78 11.82 -0.42
C TYR A 36 7.24 11.42 -0.52
N LYS A 37 8.09 12.17 0.16
CA LYS A 37 9.51 11.86 0.37
C LYS A 37 9.74 11.52 1.84
N LEU A 38 10.37 10.38 2.08
CA LEU A 38 10.81 9.97 3.41
C LEU A 38 12.33 10.10 3.51
N GLY A 39 12.84 10.46 4.68
CA GLY A 39 14.27 10.30 4.97
C GLY A 39 14.62 8.81 5.11
N LYS A 40 15.91 8.46 4.96
CA LYS A 40 16.38 7.06 4.97
C LYS A 40 16.05 6.35 6.30
N ARG A 41 16.21 7.03 7.43
CA ARG A 41 15.90 6.49 8.77
C ARG A 41 14.39 6.37 8.98
N GLU A 42 13.64 7.36 8.50
CA GLU A 42 12.19 7.47 8.59
C GLU A 42 11.51 6.38 7.75
N PHE A 43 12.03 6.08 6.55
CA PHE A 43 11.48 5.07 5.65
C PHE A 43 11.41 3.68 6.30
N LYS A 44 12.49 3.26 6.99
CA LYS A 44 12.49 1.99 7.73
C LYS A 44 11.42 1.99 8.82
N ARG A 45 11.35 3.06 9.63
CA ARG A 45 10.38 3.18 10.73
C ARG A 45 8.94 3.21 10.21
N PHE A 46 8.70 3.92 9.12
CA PHE A 46 7.42 4.01 8.43
C PHE A 46 6.96 2.64 7.97
N MET A 47 7.77 1.93 7.18
CA MET A 47 7.44 0.58 6.69
C MET A 47 7.11 -0.39 7.83
N PHE A 48 7.97 -0.46 8.86
CA PHE A 48 7.75 -1.37 9.98
C PHE A 48 6.44 -1.07 10.71
N LYS A 49 6.13 0.21 10.92
CA LYS A 49 4.88 0.60 11.56
C LYS A 49 3.68 0.36 10.66
N MET A 50 3.80 0.53 9.35
CA MET A 50 2.72 0.23 8.41
C MET A 50 2.34 -1.25 8.45
N TYR A 51 3.32 -2.17 8.42
CA TYR A 51 3.07 -3.61 8.39
C TYR A 51 2.83 -4.29 9.74
N LYS A 52 2.97 -3.58 10.86
CA LYS A 52 2.78 -4.13 12.22
C LYS A 52 1.36 -4.72 12.44
N PRO A 53 0.25 -4.08 12.03
CA PRO A 53 -1.10 -4.60 12.24
C PRO A 53 -1.36 -5.95 11.55
N ASP A 54 -0.75 -6.18 10.38
CA ASP A 54 -0.91 -7.41 9.59
C ASP A 54 -0.29 -8.65 10.25
N LYS A 55 0.35 -8.49 11.43
CA LYS A 55 1.17 -9.51 12.09
C LYS A 55 2.15 -10.14 11.10
N THR A 56 2.71 -9.35 10.19
CA THR A 56 3.66 -9.84 9.19
C THR A 56 4.98 -10.19 9.90
N PRO A 57 5.55 -11.39 9.69
CA PRO A 57 6.81 -11.76 10.32
C PRO A 57 7.91 -10.73 10.07
N GLN A 58 8.67 -10.40 11.10
CA GLN A 58 9.71 -9.37 11.03
C GLN A 58 10.75 -9.65 9.94
N SER A 59 11.07 -10.94 9.72
CA SER A 59 11.96 -11.39 8.65
C SER A 59 11.44 -10.99 7.26
N ARG A 60 10.13 -11.05 7.01
CA ARG A 60 9.52 -10.64 5.74
C ARG A 60 9.53 -9.12 5.57
N ILE A 61 9.25 -8.36 6.63
CA ILE A 61 9.35 -6.90 6.62
C ILE A 61 10.80 -6.47 6.32
N ASN A 62 11.79 -7.14 6.91
CA ASN A 62 13.21 -6.88 6.66
C ASN A 62 13.59 -7.16 5.20
N LYS A 63 13.11 -8.27 4.62
CA LYS A 63 13.34 -8.59 3.20
C LYS A 63 12.72 -7.52 2.28
N LYS A 64 11.48 -7.10 2.55
CA LYS A 64 10.82 -5.99 1.84
C LYS A 64 11.65 -4.70 1.93
N TYR A 65 12.09 -4.31 3.12
CA TYR A 65 12.88 -3.09 3.33
C TYR A 65 14.18 -3.11 2.52
N ARG A 66 14.94 -4.23 2.58
CA ARG A 66 16.19 -4.37 1.82
C ARG A 66 15.99 -4.28 0.31
N ALA A 67 14.86 -4.78 -0.20
CA ALA A 67 14.52 -4.64 -1.61
C ALA A 67 14.17 -3.18 -1.95
N MET A 68 13.27 -2.55 -1.18
CA MET A 68 12.82 -1.18 -1.46
C MET A 68 13.90 -0.12 -1.28
N SER A 69 14.77 -0.26 -0.28
CA SER A 69 15.76 0.77 0.08
C SER A 69 16.78 1.08 -1.03
N LYS A 70 16.85 0.22 -2.05
CA LYS A 70 17.71 0.40 -3.23
C LYS A 70 17.14 1.38 -4.27
N HIS A 71 15.86 1.77 -4.13
CA HIS A 71 15.13 2.54 -5.15
C HIS A 71 14.75 3.96 -4.68
N GLY A 72 15.46 4.49 -3.67
CA GLY A 72 15.12 5.77 -3.03
C GLY A 72 14.02 5.64 -1.97
N GLN A 73 13.42 6.76 -1.59
CA GLN A 73 12.44 6.86 -0.49
C GLN A 73 11.20 7.66 -0.88
N ASN A 74 10.93 7.79 -2.19
CA ASN A 74 9.72 8.42 -2.67
C ASN A 74 8.62 7.37 -2.76
N ILE A 75 7.47 7.68 -2.18
CA ILE A 75 6.26 6.86 -2.25
C ILE A 75 5.12 7.69 -2.84
N SER A 76 4.10 7.00 -3.32
CA SER A 76 2.85 7.64 -3.71
C SER A 76 1.67 6.99 -2.97
N ILE A 77 0.64 7.77 -2.66
CA ILE A 77 -0.59 7.33 -2.02
C ILE A 77 -1.74 7.59 -2.97
N LEU A 78 -2.42 6.53 -3.40
CA LEU A 78 -3.68 6.64 -4.15
C LEU A 78 -4.86 6.61 -3.18
N HIS A 79 -5.82 7.50 -3.40
CA HIS A 79 -7.10 7.56 -2.70
C HIS A 79 -8.16 6.95 -3.61
N ILE A 80 -8.51 5.70 -3.35
CA ILE A 80 -9.37 4.88 -4.21
C ILE A 80 -10.78 4.88 -3.64
N VAL A 81 -11.75 5.32 -4.43
CA VAL A 81 -13.17 5.28 -4.07
C VAL A 81 -13.74 3.93 -4.50
N VAL A 82 -14.38 3.23 -3.57
CA VAL A 82 -15.03 1.95 -3.80
C VAL A 82 -16.52 2.10 -3.47
N PRO A 83 -17.41 2.00 -4.46
CA PRO A 83 -18.84 2.00 -4.21
C PRO A 83 -19.23 0.69 -3.52
N ASP A 84 -20.01 0.80 -2.43
CA ASP A 84 -20.59 -0.32 -1.68
C ASP A 84 -19.63 -1.50 -1.42
N PRO A 85 -18.52 -1.28 -0.67
CA PRO A 85 -17.48 -2.28 -0.50
C PRO A 85 -17.99 -3.53 0.22
N THR A 86 -17.57 -4.70 -0.25
CA THR A 86 -17.91 -5.98 0.38
C THR A 86 -16.89 -6.31 1.47
N MET A 87 -17.31 -6.14 2.72
CA MET A 87 -16.49 -6.45 3.89
C MET A 87 -16.61 -7.92 4.31
N GLN A 88 -15.48 -8.63 4.40
CA GLN A 88 -15.44 -10.03 4.82
C GLN A 88 -14.62 -10.23 6.09
N PRO A 89 -15.06 -11.08 7.04
CA PRO A 89 -14.27 -11.39 8.22
C PRO A 89 -13.01 -12.17 7.84
N HIS A 90 -11.91 -11.87 8.52
CA HIS A 90 -10.70 -12.66 8.40
C HIS A 90 -10.89 -14.06 9.01
N LYS A 91 -10.75 -15.10 8.17
CA LYS A 91 -10.77 -16.51 8.61
C LYS A 91 -9.52 -16.94 9.39
N LYS A 92 -8.48 -16.09 9.46
CA LYS A 92 -7.23 -16.41 10.15
C LYS A 92 -7.39 -16.16 11.64
N THR A 93 -7.11 -17.16 12.48
CA THR A 93 -7.21 -17.08 13.96
C THR A 93 -6.53 -15.83 14.53
N ARG A 94 -5.35 -15.49 14.01
CA ARG A 94 -4.57 -14.32 14.45
C ARG A 94 -5.21 -12.95 14.14
N LEU A 95 -6.23 -12.91 13.29
CA LEU A 95 -6.97 -11.72 12.86
C LEU A 95 -8.48 -11.86 13.13
N LYS A 96 -8.88 -12.78 14.03
CA LYS A 96 -10.29 -12.99 14.39
C LYS A 96 -10.91 -11.66 14.86
N GLY A 97 -12.13 -11.37 14.41
CA GLY A 97 -12.82 -10.11 14.73
C GLY A 97 -12.41 -8.90 13.87
N THR A 98 -11.59 -9.10 12.83
CA THR A 98 -11.27 -8.04 11.86
C THR A 98 -11.84 -8.37 10.48
N PHE A 99 -12.09 -7.33 9.68
CA PHE A 99 -12.68 -7.42 8.35
C PHE A 99 -11.74 -6.84 7.30
N TYR A 100 -11.85 -7.33 6.07
CA TYR A 100 -11.16 -6.80 4.90
C TYR A 100 -12.14 -6.55 3.75
N CYS A 101 -11.87 -5.51 2.97
CA CYS A 101 -12.56 -5.22 1.72
C CYS A 101 -12.14 -6.21 0.61
N LEU A 102 -13.11 -6.93 0.03
CA LEU A 102 -12.88 -7.95 -1.00
C LEU A 102 -12.34 -7.34 -2.30
N GLU A 103 -12.87 -6.18 -2.67
CA GLU A 103 -12.55 -5.39 -3.85
C GLU A 103 -11.08 -4.99 -3.82
N MET A 104 -10.61 -4.42 -2.70
CA MET A 104 -9.21 -4.05 -2.51
C MET A 104 -8.27 -5.27 -2.55
N LYS A 105 -8.69 -6.41 -2.01
CA LYS A 105 -7.93 -7.66 -2.09
C LYS A 105 -7.86 -8.20 -3.53
N ARG A 106 -8.90 -8.02 -4.34
CA ARG A 106 -8.94 -8.40 -5.77
C ARG A 106 -8.06 -7.45 -6.59
N LEU A 107 -8.24 -6.14 -6.42
CA LEU A 107 -7.45 -5.10 -7.07
C LEU A 107 -5.96 -5.31 -6.83
N LYS A 108 -5.55 -5.48 -5.57
CA LYS A 108 -4.15 -5.73 -5.20
C LYS A 108 -3.56 -6.96 -5.90
N ARG A 109 -4.35 -8.02 -6.08
CA ARG A 109 -3.90 -9.23 -6.79
C ARG A 109 -3.71 -8.95 -8.28
N LYS A 110 -4.63 -8.21 -8.91
CA LYS A 110 -4.56 -7.85 -10.32
C LYS A 110 -3.39 -6.92 -10.64
N ILE A 111 -3.25 -5.83 -9.89
CA ILE A 111 -2.10 -4.92 -10.04
C ILE A 111 -0.79 -5.68 -9.84
N ARG A 112 -0.73 -6.57 -8.84
CA ARG A 112 0.47 -7.39 -8.63
C ARG A 112 0.78 -8.29 -9.82
N SER A 113 -0.19 -8.97 -10.43
CA SER A 113 0.08 -9.88 -11.55
C SER A 113 0.61 -9.14 -12.78
N VAL A 114 0.13 -7.91 -13.02
CA VAL A 114 0.58 -7.09 -14.15
C VAL A 114 1.97 -6.49 -13.91
N TRP A 115 2.21 -5.97 -12.71
CA TRP A 115 3.39 -5.13 -12.45
C TRP A 115 4.56 -5.88 -11.82
N ALA A 116 4.34 -6.94 -11.05
CA ALA A 116 5.44 -7.68 -10.43
C ALA A 116 6.50 -8.17 -11.43
N PRO A 117 6.15 -8.71 -12.62
CA PRO A 117 7.15 -9.13 -13.61
C PRO A 117 8.01 -7.97 -14.15
N LYS A 118 7.48 -6.73 -14.13
CA LYS A 118 8.15 -5.53 -14.65
C LYS A 118 9.11 -4.90 -13.61
N ILE A 119 9.10 -5.37 -12.36
CA ILE A 119 9.97 -4.87 -11.29
C ILE A 119 11.21 -5.74 -11.17
N LYS A 120 12.37 -5.17 -11.52
CA LYS A 120 13.67 -5.85 -11.36
C LYS A 120 13.90 -6.21 -9.89
N GLY A 121 14.17 -7.49 -9.62
CA GLY A 121 14.38 -7.98 -8.26
C GLY A 121 13.12 -7.94 -7.39
N TYR A 122 11.94 -8.13 -7.99
CA TYR A 122 10.67 -8.18 -7.28
C TYR A 122 10.69 -9.21 -6.14
N VAL A 123 10.32 -8.76 -4.95
CA VAL A 123 10.32 -9.58 -3.74
C VAL A 123 9.15 -9.15 -2.85
N TYR A 124 8.32 -10.09 -2.38
CA TYR A 124 7.29 -9.87 -1.35
C TYR A 124 6.45 -8.59 -1.48
N ASP A 125 5.73 -8.37 -2.58
CA ASP A 125 4.71 -7.30 -2.66
C ASP A 125 5.30 -5.90 -2.37
N ILE A 126 6.37 -5.58 -3.10
CA ILE A 126 7.08 -4.28 -3.08
C ILE A 126 6.64 -3.34 -4.21
N VAL A 127 5.52 -3.65 -4.87
CA VAL A 127 4.85 -2.77 -5.83
C VAL A 127 3.92 -1.83 -5.07
N MET A 128 2.97 -2.41 -4.31
CA MET A 128 2.00 -1.63 -3.55
C MET A 128 1.59 -2.29 -2.23
N HIS A 129 1.09 -1.50 -1.30
CA HIS A 129 0.34 -1.93 -0.14
C HIS A 129 -1.03 -1.24 -0.17
N ILE A 130 -2.12 -2.02 -0.18
CA ILE A 130 -3.49 -1.49 -0.14
C ILE A 130 -4.06 -1.76 1.24
N ASN A 131 -4.66 -0.72 1.83
CA ASN A 131 -5.46 -0.80 3.05
C ASN A 131 -6.83 -1.38 2.74
N ASP A 132 -7.38 -2.14 3.68
CA ASP A 132 -8.62 -2.89 3.50
C ASP A 132 -9.68 -2.56 4.57
N ASN A 133 -9.44 -1.54 5.39
CA ASN A 133 -10.39 -0.97 6.35
C ASN A 133 -9.99 0.46 6.77
N GLU A 134 -10.93 1.17 7.40
CA GLU A 134 -10.75 2.55 7.86
C GLU A 134 -9.60 2.72 8.88
N LYS A 135 -9.44 1.76 9.81
CA LYS A 135 -8.36 1.83 10.82
C LYS A 135 -6.97 1.85 10.17
N HIS A 136 -6.81 1.13 9.05
CA HIS A 136 -5.58 1.14 8.27
C HIS A 136 -5.36 2.49 7.56
N ASN A 137 -6.41 3.13 7.07
CA ASN A 137 -6.33 4.48 6.49
C ASN A 137 -5.90 5.52 7.52
N ILE A 138 -6.57 5.58 8.67
CA ILE A 138 -6.24 6.50 9.77
C ILE A 138 -4.78 6.30 10.20
N ARG A 139 -4.34 5.05 10.32
CA ARG A 139 -2.95 4.73 10.64
C ARG A 139 -2.00 5.26 9.57
N THR A 140 -2.31 5.06 8.29
CA THR A 140 -1.49 5.51 7.17
C THR A 140 -1.31 7.02 7.21
N LEU A 141 -2.39 7.79 7.38
CA LEU A 141 -2.32 9.26 7.51
C LEU A 141 -1.46 9.71 8.69
N ARG A 142 -1.63 9.08 9.86
CA ARG A 142 -0.80 9.36 11.05
C ARG A 142 0.68 9.09 10.79
N LEU A 143 1.01 8.03 10.06
CA LEU A 143 2.38 7.70 9.71
C LEU A 143 2.96 8.68 8.68
N LEU A 144 2.18 9.08 7.68
CA LEU A 144 2.60 10.07 6.68
C LEU A 144 2.90 11.41 7.35
N LYS A 145 1.99 11.93 8.19
CA LYS A 145 2.19 13.19 8.94
C LYS A 145 3.47 13.16 9.80
N LYS A 146 3.84 11.99 10.34
CA LYS A 146 4.98 11.85 11.25
C LYS A 146 6.32 11.64 10.55
N TYR A 147 6.33 10.97 9.40
CA TYR A 147 7.56 10.42 8.80
C TYR A 147 7.83 10.87 7.38
N ALA A 148 6.87 11.55 6.75
CA ALA A 148 6.94 11.86 5.33
C ALA A 148 6.65 13.34 5.08
N LYS A 149 7.37 13.93 4.13
CA LYS A 149 7.08 15.26 3.61
C LYS A 149 6.33 15.11 2.31
N LYS A 150 5.14 15.73 2.19
CA LYS A 150 4.40 15.78 0.93
C LYS A 150 5.24 16.58 -0.09
N ILE A 151 5.34 16.06 -1.31
CA ILE A 151 6.14 16.64 -2.39
C ILE A 151 5.28 16.68 -3.65
N ASN A 152 4.32 17.61 -3.64
CA ASN A 152 3.35 17.87 -4.70
C ASN A 152 2.57 16.61 -5.12
#